data_AF-A0AAD9JQU7-F1
#
_entry.id   AF-A0AAD9JQU7-F1
#
_cell.length_a   1.000
_cell.length_b   1.000
_cell.length_c   1.000
_cell.angle_alpha   90.00
_cell.angle_beta   90.00
_cell.angle_gamma   90.00
#
_symmetry.space_group_name_H-M   'P 1'
#
loop_
_entity.id
_entity.type
_entity.pdbx_description
1 polymer ?
#
loop_
_entity_poly.entity_id
_entity_poly.type
_entity_poly.pdbx_seq_one_letter_code
_entity_poly.pdbx_strand_id
1 'polypeptide(L)'
;MITCSDIIYIYIYIYIYIYIYIYIYIEENGIQWTPWRQLEDLDFADDLALLSHSHQQIQEKTELLNTVSQQLGLNINRSKTRIMKANTKNNNPITMNGVPLEETDSFTYLGSTINKHGGTEEDVKARVQKARVAFIMLRKIWRAKQIKTNTKLRILNSNVKAILLYGSETWRSTQKTLKRIQTFINKCLRRILHLKWTDKISKTTLWKMTKQLPIENEIKKRKWRWIGHTLRKPLNNHPSSHHMEPREETKR
;
A
#
# COMPACT_ATOMS: atom_id res chain seq x y z
N MET A 1 -17.65 -9.92 -16.42
CA MET A 1 -17.29 -10.91 -17.46
C MET A 1 -15.98 -10.44 -18.04
N ILE A 2 -14.91 -11.21 -17.90
CA ILE A 2 -13.63 -10.94 -18.54
C ILE A 2 -13.82 -11.40 -20.00
N THR A 3 -13.70 -10.49 -20.95
CA THR A 3 -13.83 -10.79 -22.38
C THR A 3 -12.53 -11.42 -22.90
N CYS A 4 -12.58 -12.10 -24.05
CA CYS A 4 -11.40 -12.70 -24.67
C CYS A 4 -10.31 -11.63 -24.96
N SER A 5 -10.73 -10.41 -25.27
CA SER A 5 -9.88 -9.23 -25.43
C SER A 5 -9.17 -8.82 -24.14
N ASP A 6 -9.84 -8.90 -22.99
CA ASP A 6 -9.23 -8.60 -21.68
C ASP A 6 -8.16 -9.63 -21.32
N ILE A 7 -8.36 -10.91 -21.67
CA ILE A 7 -7.37 -11.97 -21.45
C ILE A 7 -6.13 -11.73 -22.31
N ILE A 8 -6.30 -11.45 -23.61
CA ILE A 8 -5.18 -11.18 -24.53
C ILE A 8 -4.39 -9.95 -24.08
N TYR A 9 -5.07 -8.89 -23.65
CA TYR A 9 -4.42 -7.69 -23.12
C TYR A 9 -3.57 -8.00 -21.88
N ILE A 10 -4.06 -8.83 -20.95
CA ILE A 10 -3.29 -9.25 -19.78
C ILE A 10 -2.04 -10.04 -20.18
N TYR A 11 -2.13 -10.95 -21.16
CA TYR A 11 -0.97 -11.71 -21.63
C TYR A 11 0.07 -10.83 -22.32
N ILE A 12 -0.35 -9.91 -23.19
CA ILE A 12 0.55 -8.95 -23.84
C ILE A 12 1.22 -8.07 -22.78
N TYR A 13 0.45 -7.58 -21.81
CA TYR A 13 0.96 -6.79 -20.69
C TYR A 13 2.03 -7.55 -19.89
N ILE A 14 1.75 -8.81 -19.53
CA ILE A 14 2.70 -9.67 -18.80
C ILE A 14 3.97 -9.90 -19.63
N TYR A 15 3.85 -10.11 -20.95
CA TYR A 15 5.00 -10.35 -21.81
C TYR A 15 5.90 -9.11 -21.94
N ILE A 16 5.30 -7.94 -22.18
CA ILE A 16 5.99 -6.64 -22.19
C ILE A 16 6.68 -6.41 -20.85
N TYR A 17 5.99 -6.69 -19.75
CA TYR A 17 6.55 -6.54 -18.41
C TYR A 17 7.75 -7.48 -18.17
N ILE A 18 7.62 -8.78 -18.52
CA ILE A 18 8.73 -9.74 -18.42
C ILE A 18 9.92 -9.28 -19.25
N TYR A 19 9.69 -8.77 -20.45
CA TYR A 19 10.75 -8.23 -21.29
C TYR A 19 11.45 -7.06 -20.60
N ILE A 20 10.71 -6.07 -20.11
CA ILE A 20 11.28 -4.94 -19.35
C ILE A 20 12.07 -5.45 -18.13
N TYR A 21 11.52 -6.39 -17.38
CA TYR A 21 12.13 -6.98 -16.19
C TYR A 21 13.48 -7.64 -16.51
N ILE A 22 13.53 -8.48 -17.56
CA ILE A 22 14.75 -9.17 -17.98
C ILE A 22 15.88 -8.17 -18.29
N TYR A 23 15.57 -7.04 -18.91
CA TYR A 23 16.58 -6.05 -19.26
C TYR A 23 17.00 -5.18 -18.07
N ILE A 24 16.08 -4.83 -17.16
CA ILE A 24 16.38 -3.94 -16.03
C ILE A 24 17.17 -4.66 -14.93
N TYR A 25 16.89 -5.94 -14.67
CA TYR A 25 17.45 -6.68 -13.53
C TYR A 25 18.57 -7.64 -13.91
N ILE A 26 19.37 -7.28 -14.92
CA ILE A 26 20.58 -8.03 -15.30
C ILE A 26 21.63 -8.00 -14.18
N GLU A 27 21.66 -6.92 -13.38
CA GLU A 27 22.56 -6.75 -12.24
C GLU A 27 21.77 -6.55 -10.94
N GLU A 28 22.22 -7.20 -9.85
CA GLU A 28 21.66 -7.01 -8.50
C GLU A 28 22.11 -5.66 -7.92
N ASN A 29 21.29 -4.63 -8.14
CA ASN A 29 21.56 -3.23 -7.81
C ASN A 29 20.44 -2.61 -6.93
N GLY A 30 19.69 -3.46 -6.23
CA GLY A 30 18.55 -3.15 -5.38
C GLY A 30 18.91 -2.85 -3.93
N ILE A 31 17.87 -2.73 -3.11
CA ILE A 31 18.02 -2.53 -1.67
C ILE A 31 18.21 -3.89 -0.98
N GLN A 32 19.36 -4.12 -0.36
CA GLN A 32 19.60 -5.27 0.52
C GLN A 32 18.41 -5.52 1.48
N TRP A 33 17.75 -6.67 1.29
CA TRP A 33 16.57 -7.07 2.04
C TRP A 33 16.90 -8.14 3.08
N THR A 34 17.65 -9.16 2.68
CA THR A 34 18.29 -10.16 3.58
C THR A 34 19.77 -10.26 3.23
N PRO A 35 20.64 -10.94 4.01
CA PRO A 35 22.08 -10.99 3.69
C PRO A 35 22.44 -11.57 2.32
N TRP A 36 21.48 -12.23 1.65
CA TRP A 36 21.63 -12.93 0.36
C TRP A 36 20.56 -12.52 -0.66
N ARG A 37 19.77 -11.46 -0.41
CA ARG A 37 18.75 -10.99 -1.36
C ARG A 37 18.65 -9.48 -1.37
N GLN A 38 18.48 -8.94 -2.56
CA GLN A 38 18.15 -7.53 -2.79
C GLN A 38 16.69 -7.40 -3.22
N LEU A 39 16.09 -6.25 -2.89
CA LEU A 39 14.77 -5.83 -3.34
C LEU A 39 14.97 -4.77 -4.43
N GLU A 40 14.73 -5.17 -5.67
CA GLU A 40 15.06 -4.38 -6.85
C GLU A 40 13.99 -3.34 -7.20
N ASP A 41 12.72 -3.69 -6.98
CA ASP A 41 11.56 -2.86 -7.30
C ASP A 41 10.29 -3.25 -6.54
N LEU A 42 9.26 -2.43 -6.75
CA LEU A 42 7.88 -2.73 -6.41
C LEU A 42 7.01 -2.36 -7.61
N ASP A 43 6.30 -3.33 -8.16
CA ASP A 43 5.46 -3.16 -9.33
C ASP A 43 4.00 -3.54 -9.04
N PHE A 44 3.07 -2.82 -9.67
CA PHE A 44 1.67 -3.22 -9.72
C PHE A 44 0.96 -2.53 -10.88
N ALA A 45 0.55 -3.31 -11.88
CA ALA A 45 0.05 -2.74 -13.14
C ALA A 45 1.04 -1.65 -13.62
N ASP A 46 0.53 -0.50 -14.08
CA ASP A 46 1.34 0.60 -14.62
C ASP A 46 2.21 1.34 -13.58
N ASP A 47 2.00 1.10 -12.28
CA ASP A 47 2.81 1.70 -11.22
C ASP A 47 4.08 0.87 -10.97
N LEU A 48 5.24 1.42 -11.35
CA LEU A 48 6.57 0.85 -11.08
C LEU A 48 7.39 1.76 -10.16
N ALA A 49 7.97 1.20 -9.10
CA ALA A 49 8.88 1.87 -8.20
C ALA A 49 10.24 1.15 -8.17
N LEU A 50 11.23 1.75 -8.82
CA LEU A 50 12.61 1.27 -8.81
C LEU A 50 13.30 1.59 -7.47
N LEU A 51 14.10 0.65 -6.97
CA LEU A 51 14.81 0.78 -5.70
C LEU A 51 16.32 0.58 -5.92
N SER A 52 17.12 1.37 -5.22
CA SER A 52 18.57 1.21 -5.22
C SER A 52 19.23 1.91 -4.03
N HIS A 53 20.42 1.46 -3.66
CA HIS A 53 21.26 2.05 -2.61
C HIS A 53 22.19 3.16 -3.12
N SER A 54 22.50 3.18 -4.43
CA SER A 54 23.39 4.17 -5.03
C SER A 54 22.66 5.13 -5.95
N HIS A 55 23.10 6.39 -5.94
CA HIS A 55 22.65 7.40 -6.89
C HIS A 55 22.99 7.02 -8.34
N GLN A 56 24.16 6.40 -8.56
CA GLN A 56 24.58 5.96 -9.89
C GLN A 56 23.67 4.84 -10.39
N GLN A 57 23.46 3.80 -9.58
CA GLN A 57 22.61 2.66 -9.93
C GLN A 57 21.16 3.08 -10.25
N ILE A 58 20.56 4.00 -9.48
CA ILE A 58 19.20 4.46 -9.78
C ILE A 58 19.14 5.33 -11.05
N GLN A 59 20.20 6.09 -11.36
CA GLN A 59 20.31 6.84 -12.62
C GLN A 59 20.35 5.88 -13.82
N GLU A 60 21.23 4.88 -13.77
CA GLU A 60 21.38 3.84 -14.80
C GLU A 60 20.07 3.07 -15.00
N LYS A 61 19.42 2.62 -13.91
CA LYS A 61 18.10 1.96 -13.99
C LYS A 61 17.04 2.84 -14.63
N THR A 62 17.03 4.14 -14.34
CA THR A 62 16.05 5.09 -14.88
C THR A 62 16.25 5.29 -16.39
N GLU A 63 17.50 5.43 -16.84
CA GLU A 63 17.85 5.57 -18.26
C GLU A 63 17.57 4.30 -19.05
N LEU A 64 17.90 3.15 -18.46
CA LEU A 64 17.63 1.84 -19.05
C LEU A 64 16.13 1.59 -19.19
N LEU A 65 15.35 1.85 -18.13
CA LEU A 65 13.89 1.74 -18.16
C LEU A 65 13.29 2.64 -19.26
N ASN A 66 13.79 3.88 -19.41
CA ASN A 66 13.31 4.77 -20.47
C ASN A 66 13.66 4.24 -21.87
N THR A 67 14.89 3.75 -22.06
CA THR A 67 15.35 3.22 -23.35
C THR A 67 14.54 1.99 -23.77
N VAL A 68 14.38 1.02 -22.88
CA VAL A 68 13.61 -0.19 -23.13
C VAL A 68 12.13 0.12 -23.35
N SER A 69 11.56 1.05 -22.56
CA SER A 69 10.17 1.49 -22.74
C SER A 69 9.95 2.06 -24.15
N GLN A 70 10.86 2.93 -24.62
CA GLN A 70 10.76 3.53 -25.95
C GLN A 70 10.88 2.50 -27.08
N GLN A 71 11.75 1.49 -26.94
CA GLN A 71 11.87 0.39 -27.91
C GLN A 71 10.57 -0.40 -28.06
N LEU A 72 9.79 -0.50 -26.98
CA LEU A 72 8.48 -1.17 -26.95
C LEU A 72 7.32 -0.24 -27.33
N GLY A 73 7.60 1.01 -27.71
CA GLY A 73 6.57 2.01 -28.03
C GLY A 73 5.85 2.59 -26.81
N LEU A 74 6.39 2.41 -25.60
CA LEU A 74 5.86 2.95 -24.36
C LEU A 74 6.55 4.27 -24.00
N ASN A 75 5.78 5.20 -23.43
CA ASN A 75 6.27 6.49 -22.97
C ASN A 75 6.09 6.63 -21.46
N ILE A 76 7.19 6.86 -20.75
CA ILE A 76 7.14 7.13 -19.31
C ILE A 76 6.57 8.52 -19.06
N ASN A 77 5.52 8.60 -18.25
CA ASN A 77 4.93 9.88 -17.88
C ASN A 77 5.81 10.61 -16.85
N ARG A 78 6.76 11.41 -17.34
CA ARG A 78 7.67 12.23 -16.52
C ARG A 78 6.96 13.12 -15.51
N SER A 79 5.75 13.63 -15.83
CA SER A 79 4.98 14.48 -14.91
C SER A 79 4.41 13.72 -13.72
N LYS A 80 4.31 12.38 -13.79
CA LYS A 80 3.91 11.48 -12.70
C LYS A 80 5.10 10.79 -12.04
N THR A 81 6.21 10.61 -12.74
CA THR A 81 7.44 10.03 -12.19
C THR A 81 8.04 10.96 -11.14
N ARG A 82 8.37 10.41 -9.97
CA ARG A 82 8.93 11.16 -8.83
C ARG A 82 10.13 10.41 -8.26
N ILE A 83 11.07 11.16 -7.71
CA ILE A 83 12.23 10.62 -7.00
C ILE A 83 12.06 10.89 -5.51
N MET A 84 12.23 9.87 -4.68
CA MET A 84 12.25 10.03 -3.23
C MET A 84 13.60 9.53 -2.69
N LYS A 85 14.37 10.43 -2.10
CA LYS A 85 15.67 10.12 -1.50
C LYS A 85 15.53 9.88 0.00
N ALA A 86 15.88 8.69 0.49
CA ALA A 86 15.87 8.40 1.92
C ALA A 86 17.31 8.31 2.45
N ASN A 87 17.59 8.95 3.59
CA ASN A 87 18.84 8.82 4.33
C ASN A 87 20.14 9.10 3.54
N THR A 88 20.11 10.00 2.54
CA THR A 88 21.28 10.39 1.75
C THR A 88 21.55 11.90 1.83
N LYS A 89 22.83 12.27 1.77
CA LYS A 89 23.28 13.68 1.65
C LYS A 89 23.50 14.08 0.18
N ASN A 90 23.35 13.14 -0.76
CA ASN A 90 23.58 13.40 -2.16
C ASN A 90 22.41 14.20 -2.78
N ASN A 91 22.72 15.43 -3.20
CA ASN A 91 21.75 16.34 -3.79
C ASN A 91 21.74 16.32 -5.32
N ASN A 92 22.55 15.47 -5.96
CA ASN A 92 22.56 15.35 -7.41
C ASN A 92 21.18 14.93 -7.92
N PRO A 93 20.66 15.58 -8.97
CA PRO A 93 19.36 15.23 -9.54
C PRO A 93 19.46 13.90 -10.30
N ILE A 94 18.38 13.12 -10.28
CA ILE A 94 18.20 12.02 -11.24
C ILE A 94 17.55 12.59 -12.48
N THR A 95 18.09 12.28 -13.65
CA THR A 95 17.62 12.82 -14.92
C THR A 95 17.07 11.73 -15.82
N MET A 96 16.15 12.10 -16.71
CA MET A 96 15.63 11.24 -17.76
C MET A 96 15.73 12.03 -19.07
N ASN A 97 16.52 11.51 -20.02
CA ASN A 97 16.88 12.22 -21.26
C ASN A 97 17.50 13.61 -20.98
N GLY A 98 18.39 13.69 -20.01
CA GLY A 98 19.08 14.93 -19.61
C GLY A 98 18.22 15.95 -18.85
N VAL A 99 16.93 15.67 -18.62
CA VAL A 99 16.05 16.57 -17.86
C VAL A 99 15.79 16.02 -16.46
N PRO A 100 15.96 16.81 -15.38
CA PRO A 100 15.76 16.34 -14.02
C PRO A 100 14.32 15.91 -13.75
N LEU A 101 14.15 14.84 -12.98
CA LEU A 101 12.88 14.39 -12.43
C LEU A 101 12.56 15.14 -11.13
N GLU A 102 11.26 15.32 -10.84
CA GLU A 102 10.83 16.02 -9.63
C GLU A 102 11.13 15.17 -8.38
N GLU A 103 11.88 15.74 -7.44
CA GLU A 103 12.15 15.15 -6.13
C GLU A 103 11.01 15.48 -5.16
N THR A 104 10.56 14.49 -4.40
CA THR A 104 9.50 14.64 -3.39
C THR A 104 9.88 13.98 -2.07
N ASP A 105 9.38 14.54 -0.97
CA ASP A 105 9.51 13.95 0.37
C ASP A 105 8.45 12.88 0.65
N SER A 106 7.41 12.81 -0.20
CA SER A 106 6.35 11.80 -0.08
C SER A 106 5.71 11.47 -1.42
N PHE A 107 5.29 10.22 -1.59
CA PHE A 107 4.51 9.79 -2.75
C PHE A 107 3.40 8.83 -2.33
N THR A 108 2.39 8.66 -3.18
CA THR A 108 1.29 7.72 -2.94
C THR A 108 1.48 6.51 -3.84
N TYR A 109 1.62 5.32 -3.24
CA TYR A 109 1.71 4.05 -3.95
C TYR A 109 0.56 3.15 -3.52
N LEU A 110 -0.24 2.68 -4.48
CA LEU A 110 -1.43 1.84 -4.24
C LEU A 110 -2.37 2.42 -3.16
N GLY A 111 -2.50 3.76 -3.17
CA GLY A 111 -3.32 4.52 -2.22
C GLY A 111 -2.72 4.72 -0.83
N SER A 112 -1.52 4.21 -0.54
CA SER A 112 -0.81 4.43 0.73
C SER A 112 0.27 5.49 0.54
N THR A 113 0.35 6.46 1.46
CA THR A 113 1.38 7.50 1.42
C THR A 113 2.68 6.97 2.05
N ILE A 114 3.77 7.04 1.29
CA ILE A 114 5.12 6.73 1.73
C ILE A 114 5.86 8.06 1.86
N ASN A 115 6.57 8.27 2.97
CA ASN A 115 7.44 9.43 3.16
C ASN A 115 8.76 9.01 3.84
N LYS A 116 9.73 9.92 3.92
CA LYS A 116 11.07 9.66 4.52
C LYS A 116 11.01 9.14 5.98
N HIS A 117 9.91 9.35 6.70
CA HIS A 117 9.70 8.89 8.08
C HIS A 117 8.75 7.69 8.22
N GLY A 118 8.30 7.09 7.10
CA GLY A 118 7.45 5.90 7.05
C GLY A 118 5.96 6.15 6.82
N GLY A 119 5.52 7.39 6.59
CA GLY A 119 4.21 7.77 6.01
C GLY A 119 2.95 7.43 6.82
N THR A 120 3.11 6.75 7.95
CA THR A 120 1.99 6.15 8.66
C THR A 120 1.02 7.20 9.22
N GLU A 121 1.50 8.33 9.73
CA GLU A 121 0.61 9.34 10.32
C GLU A 121 -0.27 10.01 9.24
N GLU A 122 0.33 10.31 8.09
CA GLU A 122 -0.34 10.89 6.92
C GLU A 122 -1.38 9.92 6.35
N ASP A 123 -1.01 8.65 6.15
CA ASP A 123 -1.94 7.64 5.64
C ASP A 123 -3.10 7.41 6.63
N VAL A 124 -2.82 7.26 7.95
CA VAL A 124 -3.89 7.18 8.97
C VAL A 124 -4.81 8.39 8.92
N LYS A 125 -4.27 9.60 8.75
CA LYS A 125 -5.07 10.84 8.63
C LYS A 125 -5.96 10.81 7.39
N ALA A 126 -5.42 10.41 6.24
CA ALA A 126 -6.17 10.28 4.99
C ALA A 126 -7.28 9.22 5.10
N ARG A 127 -6.99 8.05 5.68
CA ARG A 127 -7.97 6.97 5.91
C ARG A 127 -9.09 7.39 6.86
N VAL A 128 -8.77 8.12 7.93
CA VAL A 128 -9.79 8.69 8.83
C VAL A 128 -10.70 9.67 8.09
N GLN A 129 -10.17 10.50 7.19
CA GLN A 129 -10.98 11.42 6.38
C GLN A 129 -11.89 10.67 5.41
N LYS A 130 -11.36 9.71 4.65
CA LYS A 130 -12.15 8.87 3.72
C LYS A 130 -13.25 8.10 4.45
N ALA A 131 -12.91 7.46 5.58
CA ALA A 131 -13.88 6.73 6.40
C ALA A 131 -14.94 7.66 7.00
N ARG A 132 -14.59 8.91 7.34
CA ARG A 132 -15.55 9.91 7.81
C ARG A 132 -16.55 10.27 6.72
N VAL A 133 -16.10 10.48 5.49
CA VAL A 133 -16.98 10.75 4.34
C VAL A 133 -17.94 9.58 4.12
N ALA A 134 -17.42 8.35 4.07
CA ALA A 134 -18.24 7.15 3.93
C ALA A 134 -19.28 7.03 5.07
N PHE A 135 -18.87 7.30 6.32
CA PHE A 135 -19.80 7.29 7.44
C PHE A 135 -20.90 8.38 7.30
N ILE A 136 -20.58 9.56 6.79
CA ILE A 136 -21.55 10.64 6.57
C ILE A 136 -22.54 10.28 5.45
N MET A 137 -22.08 9.68 4.36
CA MET A 137 -22.94 9.22 3.26
C MET A 137 -24.03 8.25 3.75
N LEU A 138 -23.70 7.41 4.73
CA LEU A 138 -24.62 6.44 5.34
C LEU A 138 -25.50 7.04 6.46
N ARG A 139 -25.58 8.37 6.60
CA ARG A 139 -26.34 9.06 7.67
C ARG A 139 -27.81 8.63 7.77
N LYS A 140 -28.47 8.37 6.63
CA LYS A 140 -29.87 7.91 6.62
C LYS A 140 -30.01 6.55 7.31
N ILE A 141 -29.07 5.63 7.06
CA ILE A 141 -29.02 4.30 7.70
C ILE A 141 -28.83 4.42 9.20
N TRP A 142 -27.92 5.29 9.66
CA TRP A 142 -27.67 5.47 11.09
C TRP A 142 -28.89 6.01 11.84
N ARG A 143 -29.69 6.86 11.18
CA ARG A 143 -30.91 7.47 11.73
C ARG A 143 -32.14 6.57 11.69
N ALA A 144 -32.18 5.63 10.76
CA ALA A 144 -33.30 4.71 10.56
C ALA A 144 -33.57 3.88 11.83
N LYS A 145 -34.76 4.01 12.43
CA LYS A 145 -35.16 3.26 13.64
C LYS A 145 -35.52 1.81 13.31
N GLN A 146 -35.99 1.56 12.09
CA GLN A 146 -36.36 0.23 11.57
C GLN A 146 -35.16 -0.70 11.36
N ILE A 147 -33.95 -0.17 11.24
CA ILE A 147 -32.74 -0.98 11.04
C ILE A 147 -32.18 -1.36 12.41
N LYS A 148 -32.13 -2.67 12.68
CA LYS A 148 -31.56 -3.21 13.92
C LYS A 148 -30.10 -2.75 14.09
N THR A 149 -29.71 -2.44 15.33
CA THR A 149 -28.35 -2.03 15.68
C THR A 149 -27.29 -3.00 15.17
N ASN A 150 -27.52 -4.31 15.28
CA ASN A 150 -26.60 -5.33 14.77
C ASN A 150 -26.33 -5.19 13.27
N THR A 151 -27.37 -4.88 12.48
CA THR A 151 -27.22 -4.63 11.04
C THR A 151 -26.42 -3.37 10.77
N LYS A 152 -26.68 -2.27 11.51
CA LYS A 152 -25.88 -1.04 11.40
C LYS A 152 -24.40 -1.28 11.72
N LEU A 153 -24.11 -2.08 12.76
CA LEU A 153 -22.75 -2.45 13.13
C LEU A 153 -22.06 -3.31 12.05
N ARG A 154 -22.79 -4.21 11.40
CA ARG A 154 -22.26 -4.95 10.23
C ARG A 154 -21.89 -4.01 9.10
N ILE A 155 -22.75 -3.04 8.76
CA ILE A 155 -22.49 -2.04 7.72
C ILE A 155 -21.28 -1.16 8.08
N LEU A 156 -21.17 -0.73 9.35
CA LEU A 156 -19.99 -0.02 9.84
C LEU A 156 -18.71 -0.83 9.61
N ASN A 157 -18.73 -2.13 9.94
CA ASN A 157 -17.56 -2.99 9.83
C ASN A 157 -17.17 -3.26 8.36
N SER A 158 -18.13 -3.50 7.48
CA SER A 158 -17.86 -3.82 6.07
C SER A 158 -17.50 -2.61 5.21
N ASN A 159 -18.02 -1.41 5.52
CA ASN A 159 -17.79 -0.23 4.70
C ASN A 159 -16.80 0.74 5.36
N VAL A 160 -17.13 1.21 6.57
CA VAL A 160 -16.37 2.29 7.21
C VAL A 160 -15.06 1.76 7.79
N LYS A 161 -15.08 0.64 8.53
CA LYS A 161 -13.85 0.05 9.07
C LYS A 161 -12.96 -0.53 7.97
N ALA A 162 -13.53 -1.04 6.88
CA ALA A 162 -12.75 -1.52 5.74
C ALA A 162 -11.92 -0.39 5.13
N ILE A 163 -12.52 0.79 4.88
CA ILE A 163 -11.81 1.98 4.40
C ILE A 163 -10.80 2.48 5.44
N LEU A 164 -11.23 2.55 6.71
CA LEU A 164 -10.42 3.10 7.80
C LEU A 164 -9.15 2.29 8.06
N LEU A 165 -9.20 0.98 7.89
CA LEU A 165 -8.14 0.05 8.28
C LEU A 165 -7.44 -0.60 7.09
N TYR A 166 -7.69 -0.07 5.89
CA TYR A 166 -6.94 -0.42 4.70
C TYR A 166 -5.47 -0.04 4.90
N GLY A 167 -4.56 -0.99 4.64
CA GLY A 167 -3.12 -0.80 4.82
C GLY A 167 -2.65 -0.85 6.28
N SER A 168 -3.53 -1.16 7.24
CA SER A 168 -3.16 -1.18 8.66
C SER A 168 -2.12 -2.25 9.04
N GLU A 169 -1.90 -3.22 8.15
CA GLU A 169 -0.88 -4.24 8.22
C GLU A 169 0.54 -3.64 8.15
N THR A 170 0.74 -2.58 7.37
CA THR A 170 2.06 -1.96 7.14
C THR A 170 2.34 -0.78 8.06
N TRP A 171 1.34 -0.31 8.80
CA TRP A 171 1.48 0.85 9.68
C TRP A 171 2.41 0.62 10.87
N ARG A 172 3.24 1.62 11.18
CA ARG A 172 3.89 1.72 12.49
C ARG A 172 2.83 2.03 13.56
N SER A 173 2.60 1.09 14.47
CA SER A 173 1.57 1.21 15.51
C SER A 173 2.06 2.06 16.68
N THR A 174 1.83 3.38 16.63
CA THR A 174 2.11 4.29 17.75
C THR A 174 0.85 4.49 18.60
N GLN A 175 1.02 4.81 19.88
CA GLN A 175 -0.11 5.10 20.76
C GLN A 175 -0.95 6.29 20.25
N LYS A 176 -0.30 7.27 19.63
CA LYS A 176 -0.95 8.43 19.00
C LYS A 176 -1.88 8.00 17.85
N THR A 177 -1.39 7.17 16.91
CA THR A 177 -2.21 6.72 15.76
C THR A 177 -3.34 5.80 16.19
N LEU A 178 -3.07 4.85 17.10
CA LEU A 178 -4.09 3.96 17.66
C LEU A 178 -5.21 4.75 18.36
N LYS A 179 -4.85 5.73 19.20
CA LYS A 179 -5.82 6.60 19.90
C LYS A 179 -6.68 7.39 18.91
N ARG A 180 -6.08 7.91 17.83
CA ARG A 180 -6.81 8.66 16.79
C ARG A 180 -7.88 7.79 16.11
N ILE A 181 -7.50 6.58 15.70
CA ILE A 181 -8.42 5.64 15.03
C ILE A 181 -9.52 5.18 16.00
N GLN A 182 -9.14 4.79 17.22
CA GLN A 182 -10.08 4.37 18.26
C GLN A 182 -11.12 5.46 18.58
N THR A 183 -10.66 6.71 18.67
CA THR A 183 -11.54 7.85 18.95
C THR A 183 -12.57 8.05 17.84
N PHE A 184 -12.15 7.93 16.58
CA PHE A 184 -13.05 7.99 15.45
C PHE A 184 -14.10 6.87 15.47
N ILE A 185 -13.69 5.61 15.67
CA ILE A 185 -14.61 4.47 15.75
C ILE A 185 -15.58 4.64 16.92
N ASN A 186 -15.11 5.04 18.09
CA ASN A 186 -15.97 5.27 19.25
C ASN A 186 -17.02 6.36 18.98
N LYS A 187 -16.65 7.42 18.25
CA LYS A 187 -17.59 8.46 17.84
C LYS A 187 -18.67 7.91 16.89
N CYS A 188 -18.29 7.04 15.96
CA CYS A 188 -19.22 6.34 15.07
C CYS A 188 -20.17 5.42 15.85
N LEU A 189 -19.64 4.61 16.78
CA LEU A 189 -20.44 3.70 17.61
C LEU A 189 -21.45 4.44 18.48
N ARG A 190 -21.03 5.51 19.17
CA ARG A 190 -21.96 6.35 19.97
C ARG A 190 -23.09 6.90 19.12
N ARG A 191 -22.81 7.32 17.89
CA ARG A 191 -23.81 7.85 16.96
C ARG A 191 -24.77 6.78 16.45
N ILE A 192 -24.31 5.56 16.21
CA ILE A 192 -25.15 4.41 15.82
C ILE A 192 -26.09 4.01 16.97
N LEU A 193 -25.60 4.07 18.21
CA LEU A 193 -26.38 3.78 19.41
C LEU A 193 -27.26 4.96 19.88
N HIS A 194 -27.24 6.09 19.18
CA HIS A 194 -27.94 7.31 19.56
C HIS A 194 -27.58 7.85 20.96
N LEU A 195 -26.36 7.59 21.43
CA LEU A 195 -25.86 8.07 22.71
C LEU A 195 -25.53 9.56 22.65
N LYS A 196 -26.05 10.31 23.62
CA LYS A 196 -25.76 11.73 23.82
C LYS A 196 -24.40 11.90 24.50
N TRP A 197 -23.87 13.12 24.52
CA TRP A 197 -22.62 13.42 25.22
C TRP A 197 -22.79 13.37 26.75
N THR A 198 -24.02 13.61 27.24
CA THR A 198 -24.41 13.50 28.66
C THR A 198 -24.35 12.07 29.19
N ASP A 199 -24.49 11.08 28.31
CA ASP A 199 -24.46 9.67 28.68
C ASP A 199 -23.01 9.25 28.98
N LYS A 200 -22.62 9.30 30.26
CA LYS A 200 -21.28 8.95 30.75
C LYS A 200 -21.04 7.44 30.73
N ILE A 201 -20.99 6.88 29.52
CA ILE A 201 -20.70 5.46 29.28
C ILE A 201 -19.20 5.27 29.10
N SER A 202 -18.64 4.30 29.83
CA SER A 202 -17.24 3.91 29.71
C SER A 202 -16.93 3.29 28.34
N LYS A 203 -15.67 3.34 27.91
CA LYS A 203 -15.23 2.73 26.64
C LYS A 203 -15.47 1.22 26.62
N THR A 204 -15.22 0.55 27.74
CA THR A 204 -15.39 -0.90 27.88
C THR A 204 -16.85 -1.31 27.75
N THR A 205 -17.78 -0.56 28.36
CA THR A 205 -19.22 -0.80 28.22
C THR A 205 -19.67 -0.57 26.77
N LEU A 206 -19.22 0.51 26.12
CA LEU A 206 -19.52 0.78 24.71
C LEU A 206 -19.09 -0.39 23.80
N TRP A 207 -17.90 -0.94 24.03
CA TRP A 207 -17.37 -2.07 23.25
C TRP A 207 -18.13 -3.37 23.52
N LYS A 208 -18.49 -3.65 24.78
CA LYS A 208 -19.33 -4.81 25.14
C LYS A 208 -20.70 -4.75 24.47
N MET A 209 -21.39 -3.61 24.58
CA MET A 209 -22.73 -3.41 23.97
C MET A 209 -22.71 -3.60 22.45
N THR A 210 -21.61 -3.21 21.79
CA THR A 210 -21.48 -3.27 20.32
C THR A 210 -20.76 -4.53 19.83
N LYS A 211 -20.33 -5.41 20.74
CA LYS A 211 -19.50 -6.58 20.45
C LYS A 211 -18.27 -6.22 19.60
N GLN A 212 -17.70 -5.04 19.84
CA GLN A 212 -16.51 -4.55 19.14
C GLN A 212 -15.28 -4.77 20.02
N LEU A 213 -14.13 -4.95 19.37
CA LEU A 213 -12.85 -5.06 20.05
C LEU A 213 -12.13 -3.70 20.04
N PRO A 214 -11.17 -3.49 20.96
CA PRO A 214 -10.22 -2.39 20.82
C PRO A 214 -9.50 -2.47 19.46
N ILE A 215 -9.27 -1.32 18.85
CA ILE A 215 -8.73 -1.24 17.49
C ILE A 215 -7.31 -1.82 17.39
N GLU A 216 -6.54 -1.70 18.47
CA GLU A 216 -5.22 -2.29 18.56
C GLU A 216 -5.27 -3.82 18.35
N ASN A 217 -6.26 -4.49 18.94
CA ASN A 217 -6.42 -5.94 18.79
C ASN A 217 -6.84 -6.30 17.37
N GLU A 218 -7.70 -5.50 16.73
CA GLU A 218 -8.08 -5.70 15.34
C GLU A 218 -6.89 -5.53 14.39
N ILE A 219 -6.05 -4.50 14.60
CA ILE A 219 -4.84 -4.27 13.80
C ILE A 219 -3.81 -5.38 14.02
N LYS A 220 -3.55 -5.78 15.27
CA LYS A 220 -2.67 -6.93 15.58
C LYS A 220 -3.16 -8.20 14.87
N LYS A 221 -4.47 -8.48 14.92
CA LYS A 221 -5.06 -9.63 14.24
C LYS A 221 -4.88 -9.57 12.72
N ARG A 222 -5.01 -8.40 12.11
CA ARG A 222 -4.74 -8.21 10.67
C ARG A 222 -3.29 -8.46 10.32
N LYS A 223 -2.34 -7.87 11.08
CA LYS A 223 -0.90 -8.10 10.91
C LYS A 223 -0.55 -9.59 10.97
N TRP A 224 -1.04 -10.30 11.99
CA TRP A 224 -0.80 -11.74 12.12
C TRP A 224 -1.43 -12.56 11.00
N ARG A 225 -2.64 -12.20 10.55
CA ARG A 225 -3.27 -12.86 9.40
C ARG A 225 -2.46 -12.65 8.12
N TRP A 226 -1.93 -11.45 7.92
CA TRP A 226 -1.09 -11.12 6.76
C TRP A 226 0.22 -11.90 6.80
N ILE A 227 0.94 -11.91 7.95
CA ILE A 227 2.14 -12.73 8.15
C ILE A 227 1.84 -14.20 7.85
N GLY A 228 0.78 -14.75 8.44
CA GLY A 228 0.40 -16.14 8.20
C GLY A 228 0.01 -16.42 6.75
N HIS A 229 -0.63 -15.46 6.05
CA HIS A 229 -0.91 -15.60 4.63
C HIS A 229 0.38 -15.63 3.82
N THR A 230 1.32 -14.73 4.10
CA THR A 230 2.63 -14.69 3.45
C THR A 230 3.38 -16.00 3.66
N LEU A 231 3.45 -16.52 4.89
CA LEU A 231 4.14 -17.77 5.23
C LEU A 231 3.51 -19.03 4.61
N ARG A 232 2.22 -19.00 4.25
CA ARG A 232 1.54 -20.12 3.59
C ARG A 232 1.67 -20.12 2.08
N LYS A 233 2.19 -19.05 1.47
CA LYS A 233 2.42 -19.05 0.02
C LYS A 233 3.53 -20.08 -0.28
N PRO A 234 3.37 -20.91 -1.34
CA PRO A 234 4.45 -21.77 -1.78
C PRO A 234 5.65 -20.92 -2.16
N LEU A 235 6.87 -21.48 -2.05
CA LEU A 235 8.11 -20.75 -2.23
C LEU A 235 8.06 -19.91 -3.51
N ASN A 236 7.62 -20.49 -4.64
CA ASN A 236 7.50 -19.86 -5.98
C ASN A 236 6.53 -18.67 -6.11
N ASN A 237 5.74 -18.36 -5.07
CA ASN A 237 4.82 -17.22 -5.02
C ASN A 237 5.16 -16.24 -3.89
N HIS A 238 6.27 -16.44 -3.18
CA HIS A 238 6.79 -15.38 -2.32
C HIS A 238 7.35 -14.26 -3.20
N PRO A 239 7.21 -12.98 -2.79
CA PRO A 239 7.85 -11.87 -3.50
C PRO A 239 9.38 -11.99 -3.63
N SER A 240 9.99 -12.95 -2.93
CA SER A 240 11.42 -13.27 -3.03
C SER A 240 11.75 -14.50 -3.89
N SER A 241 10.78 -15.01 -4.66
CA SER A 241 10.91 -16.25 -5.44
C SER A 241 10.73 -16.10 -6.95
N HIS A 242 10.22 -14.96 -7.41
CA HIS A 242 10.32 -14.58 -8.83
C HIS A 242 11.76 -14.22 -9.24
N HIS A 243 12.76 -14.50 -8.39
CA HIS A 243 14.14 -14.06 -8.54
C HIS A 243 15.13 -15.18 -8.90
N MET A 244 14.72 -16.42 -9.14
CA MET A 244 15.69 -17.48 -9.50
C MET A 244 15.11 -18.55 -10.43
N GLU A 245 15.55 -18.54 -11.69
CA GLU A 245 16.10 -19.76 -12.31
C GLU A 245 17.62 -19.55 -12.46
N PRO A 246 18.47 -20.44 -11.94
CA PRO A 246 19.90 -20.41 -12.20
C PRO A 246 20.15 -20.75 -13.68
N ARG A 247 20.97 -19.96 -14.38
CA ARG A 247 21.48 -20.35 -15.70
C ARG A 247 22.31 -21.62 -15.55
N GLU A 248 21.95 -22.67 -16.29
CA GLU A 248 22.83 -23.82 -16.50
C GLU A 248 24.13 -23.33 -17.13
N GLU A 249 25.23 -23.46 -16.40
CA GLU A 249 26.56 -23.34 -16.98
C GLU A 249 26.75 -24.50 -17.97
N THR A 250 26.64 -24.18 -19.26
CA THR A 250 27.20 -25.01 -20.33
C THR A 250 28.71 -25.11 -20.10
N LYS A 251 29.14 -26.21 -19.49
CA LYS A 251 30.53 -26.65 -19.45
C LYS A 251 31.02 -26.80 -20.90
N ARG A 252 32.08 -26.06 -21.23
CA ARG A 252 33.03 -26.45 -22.29
C ARG A 252 34.02 -27.45 -21.71
#